data_AF-D0N3J1-F1
#
_entry.id   AF-D0N3J1-F1
#
_cell.length_a   1.000
_cell.length_b   1.000
_cell.length_c   1.000
_cell.angle_alpha   90.00
_cell.angle_beta   90.00
_cell.angle_gamma   90.00
#
_symmetry.space_group_name_H-M   'P 1'
#
loop_
_entity.id
_entity.type
_entity.pdbx_description
1 polymer ?
#
loop_
_entity_poly.entity_id
_entity_poly.type
_entity_poly.pdbx_seq_one_letter_code
_entity_poly.pdbx_strand_id
1 'polypeptide(L)'
;MRFFFIIYLLTLVFLARASADSAASSVDVAKGEPSKRVADGHDKHYLRSHARSVLDGDVDSSEERTFDMKMPGTAKLKSLISSEALKKIVTNTKLRLTSDKQKATNDLFQRLKVGEVKADLFQSAPFETWAKSVTKAYKKNPEGGQAAMVFTLTDHYGDKTLAKLLAEARQKYKTMIVANQLQNAQLDNWIVQKRTSNEVFSLLNLKVQEDNLLKNPMLKTWMSYEMKLTERPNRALLLKLMERYDDAGLTKMLVAAKKDRSTRTIASAVRHAQLKNWLKEKRTADDVFKLLRLSADEGGNQLRNPVLKTWLEYATMRGRDGYQVLLTKMMAKFSDEHVAKMLAVAARDINVRIDDEKLHNALLNIWLKRK
;
A
#
# COMPACT_ATOMS: atom_id res chain seq x y z
N MET A 1 4.32 47.60 -16.73
CA MET A 1 5.20 46.82 -17.63
C MET A 1 5.67 45.48 -17.05
N ARG A 2 6.12 45.40 -15.78
CA ARG A 2 6.56 44.12 -15.17
C ARG A 2 5.51 42.98 -15.21
N PHE A 3 4.23 43.31 -15.02
CA PHE A 3 3.13 42.33 -15.04
C PHE A 3 2.96 41.61 -16.40
N PHE A 4 3.04 42.35 -17.52
CA PHE A 4 2.89 41.79 -18.86
C PHE A 4 4.09 40.96 -19.30
N PHE A 5 5.30 41.33 -18.89
CA PHE A 5 6.54 40.59 -19.22
C PHE A 5 6.59 39.21 -18.56
N ILE A 6 6.05 39.09 -17.34
CA ILE A 6 6.04 37.80 -16.62
C ILE A 6 4.87 36.92 -17.08
N ILE A 7 3.72 37.48 -17.46
CA ILE A 7 2.66 36.72 -18.15
C ILE A 7 3.21 36.14 -19.47
N TYR A 8 3.98 36.91 -20.22
CA TYR A 8 4.64 36.47 -21.44
C TYR A 8 5.69 35.37 -21.21
N LEU A 9 6.48 35.46 -20.12
CA LEU A 9 7.39 34.38 -19.73
C LEU A 9 6.64 33.09 -19.35
N LEU A 10 5.48 33.19 -18.70
CA LEU A 10 4.67 32.04 -18.31
C LEU A 10 3.94 31.40 -19.51
N THR A 11 3.41 32.18 -20.46
CA THR A 11 2.87 31.62 -21.70
C THR A 11 3.94 30.88 -22.51
N LEU A 12 5.19 31.37 -22.48
CA LEU A 12 6.34 30.67 -23.05
C LEU A 12 6.67 29.35 -22.32
N VAL A 13 6.47 29.26 -21.00
CA VAL A 13 6.62 28.00 -20.26
C VAL A 13 5.56 26.99 -20.68
N PHE A 14 4.30 27.42 -20.80
CA PHE A 14 3.20 26.57 -21.27
C PHE A 14 3.41 26.12 -22.72
N LEU A 15 3.86 27.01 -23.62
CA LEU A 15 4.19 26.65 -25.01
C LEU A 15 5.36 25.65 -25.09
N ALA A 16 6.38 25.79 -24.25
CA ALA A 16 7.54 24.90 -24.24
C ALA A 16 7.18 23.47 -23.80
N ARG A 17 6.16 23.29 -22.96
CA ARG A 17 5.70 21.95 -22.53
C ARG A 17 4.76 21.30 -23.55
N ALA A 18 3.83 22.08 -24.11
CA ALA A 18 2.95 21.61 -25.18
C ALA A 18 3.73 21.15 -26.42
N SER A 19 4.81 21.84 -26.76
CA SER A 19 5.71 21.43 -27.85
C SER A 19 6.49 20.15 -27.52
N ALA A 20 6.95 19.96 -26.28
CA ALA A 20 7.62 18.73 -25.84
C ALA A 20 6.69 17.50 -25.87
N ASP A 21 5.44 17.63 -25.42
CA ASP A 21 4.44 16.56 -25.50
C ASP A 21 4.04 16.23 -26.95
N SER A 22 3.95 17.24 -27.81
CA SER A 22 3.70 17.04 -29.25
C SER A 22 4.86 16.31 -29.94
N ALA A 23 6.10 16.61 -29.56
CA ALA A 23 7.28 15.93 -30.09
C ALA A 23 7.35 14.47 -29.63
N ALA A 24 7.04 14.19 -28.35
CA ALA A 24 7.06 12.83 -27.81
C ALA A 24 5.99 11.92 -28.47
N SER A 25 4.80 12.44 -28.76
CA SER A 25 3.74 11.68 -29.46
C SER A 25 4.03 11.43 -30.95
N SER A 26 4.86 12.26 -31.58
CA SER A 26 5.21 12.10 -33.00
C SER A 26 6.23 10.99 -33.29
N VAL A 27 6.96 10.51 -32.27
CA VAL A 27 8.05 9.53 -32.44
C VAL A 27 7.53 8.07 -32.49
N ASP A 28 6.30 7.80 -32.05
CA ASP A 28 5.74 6.44 -31.95
C ASP A 28 4.91 5.97 -33.18
N VAL A 29 4.73 6.79 -34.23
CA VAL A 29 3.78 6.49 -35.33
C VAL A 29 4.45 6.33 -36.71
N ALA A 30 5.67 5.81 -36.78
CA ALA A 30 6.28 5.48 -38.06
C ALA A 30 7.00 4.12 -38.07
N LYS A 31 6.25 3.05 -38.39
CA LYS A 31 6.66 1.96 -39.30
C LYS A 31 5.56 0.90 -39.47
N GLY A 32 5.11 0.70 -40.72
CA GLY A 32 4.31 -0.45 -41.14
C GLY A 32 3.57 -0.22 -42.46
N GLU A 33 4.19 -0.61 -43.58
CA GLU A 33 3.59 -0.63 -44.93
C GLU A 33 2.43 -1.64 -45.06
N PRO A 34 1.51 -1.46 -46.04
CA PRO A 34 0.30 -2.27 -46.16
C PRO A 34 0.45 -3.46 -47.13
N SER A 35 -0.03 -4.64 -46.72
CA SER A 35 -0.21 -5.79 -47.61
C SER A 35 -1.70 -6.08 -47.84
N LYS A 36 -2.09 -6.14 -49.12
CA LYS A 36 -3.42 -6.51 -49.61
C LYS A 36 -3.73 -7.99 -49.32
N ARG A 37 -4.97 -8.32 -48.96
CA ARG A 37 -5.71 -9.51 -49.42
C ARG A 37 -7.20 -9.48 -49.04
N VAL A 38 -8.03 -9.48 -50.09
CA VAL A 38 -9.28 -10.20 -50.39
C VAL A 38 -10.26 -10.58 -49.27
N ALA A 39 -11.53 -10.27 -49.57
CA ALA A 39 -12.75 -10.44 -48.80
C ALA A 39 -13.30 -11.89 -48.73
N ASP A 40 -13.94 -12.20 -47.60
CA ASP A 40 -15.27 -12.83 -47.41
C ASP A 40 -15.46 -13.00 -45.88
N GLY A 41 -16.58 -12.85 -45.19
CA GLY A 41 -17.96 -12.55 -45.48
C GLY A 41 -18.73 -12.54 -44.15
N HIS A 42 -19.87 -11.84 -44.14
CA HIS A 42 -21.04 -12.00 -43.27
C HIS A 42 -21.02 -11.58 -41.78
N ASP A 43 -21.87 -10.56 -41.56
CA ASP A 43 -23.00 -10.51 -40.60
C ASP A 43 -22.91 -9.66 -39.30
N LYS A 44 -23.82 -8.66 -39.32
CA LYS A 44 -24.70 -8.16 -38.24
C LYS A 44 -24.25 -6.96 -37.40
N HIS A 45 -24.70 -5.80 -37.88
CA HIS A 45 -25.52 -4.79 -37.19
C HIS A 45 -25.35 -4.63 -35.67
N TYR A 46 -24.74 -3.52 -35.25
CA TYR A 46 -25.30 -2.68 -34.18
C TYR A 46 -25.03 -1.19 -34.47
N LEU A 47 -26.00 -0.39 -34.03
CA LEU A 47 -26.33 0.97 -34.44
C LEU A 47 -25.28 2.03 -34.05
N ARG A 48 -25.13 3.01 -34.96
CA ARG A 48 -24.48 4.30 -34.73
C ARG A 48 -25.49 5.23 -34.04
N SER A 49 -25.15 5.77 -32.87
CA SER A 49 -25.70 7.02 -32.39
C SER A 49 -24.57 7.94 -31.90
N HIS A 50 -24.75 9.22 -32.18
CA HIS A 50 -23.71 10.23 -32.21
C HIS A 50 -23.11 10.60 -30.85
N ALA A 51 -21.81 10.92 -30.91
CA ALA A 51 -21.04 11.63 -29.92
C ALA A 51 -21.62 13.02 -29.57
N ARG A 52 -21.54 13.38 -28.28
CA ARG A 52 -21.27 14.74 -27.83
C ARG A 52 -20.40 14.69 -26.56
N SER A 53 -19.40 15.57 -26.58
CA SER A 53 -18.23 15.68 -25.72
C SER A 53 -18.49 15.69 -24.21
N VAL A 54 -17.72 14.90 -23.47
CA VAL A 54 -17.46 15.11 -22.04
C VAL A 54 -15.97 15.41 -21.91
N LEU A 55 -15.67 16.58 -21.32
CA LEU A 55 -14.33 17.01 -20.96
C LEU A 55 -13.83 16.11 -19.82
N ASP A 56 -12.67 15.53 -20.07
CA ASP A 56 -11.97 14.57 -19.23
C ASP A 56 -11.42 15.28 -17.99
N GLY A 57 -12.17 15.17 -16.89
CA GLY A 57 -11.68 15.44 -15.56
C GLY A 57 -11.28 14.11 -14.95
N ASP A 58 -10.04 13.69 -15.20
CA ASP A 58 -9.39 12.52 -14.62
C ASP A 58 -9.16 12.75 -13.11
N VAL A 59 -10.27 12.80 -12.37
CA VAL A 59 -10.30 12.46 -10.96
C VAL A 59 -10.23 10.94 -10.96
N ASP A 60 -9.03 10.42 -10.74
CA ASP A 60 -8.78 9.05 -10.29
C ASP A 60 -9.55 8.84 -8.98
N SER A 61 -10.86 8.68 -9.12
CA SER A 61 -11.70 7.82 -8.32
C SER A 61 -11.10 6.44 -8.52
N SER A 62 -10.00 6.20 -7.81
CA SER A 62 -9.54 4.87 -7.49
C SER A 62 -10.74 4.21 -6.84
N GLU A 63 -11.48 3.49 -7.66
CA GLU A 63 -12.53 2.59 -7.24
C GLU A 63 -12.01 1.92 -5.99
N GLU A 64 -12.77 2.07 -4.91
CA GLU A 64 -12.66 1.24 -3.75
C GLU A 64 -12.91 -0.21 -4.19
N ARG A 65 -11.90 -0.83 -4.79
CA ARG A 65 -11.64 -2.26 -4.65
C ARG A 65 -10.95 -2.43 -3.31
N THR A 66 -11.64 -1.93 -2.28
CA THR A 66 -11.59 -2.55 -0.96
C THR A 66 -11.83 -4.03 -1.21
N PHE A 67 -11.13 -4.86 -0.46
CA PHE A 67 -11.45 -6.27 -0.38
C PHE A 67 -12.91 -6.37 0.03
N ASP A 68 -13.80 -6.50 -0.95
CA ASP A 68 -15.21 -6.83 -0.78
C ASP A 68 -15.32 -8.33 -0.47
N MET A 69 -14.54 -8.74 0.53
CA MET A 69 -14.88 -9.90 1.31
C MET A 69 -15.96 -9.40 2.24
N LYS A 70 -17.22 -9.76 1.95
CA LYS A 70 -18.32 -9.74 2.92
C LYS A 70 -17.88 -10.54 4.15
N MET A 71 -17.13 -9.89 5.02
CA MET A 71 -16.91 -10.29 6.40
C MET A 71 -18.26 -10.11 7.10
N PRO A 72 -18.72 -11.08 7.91
CA PRO A 72 -19.89 -10.88 8.75
C PRO A 72 -19.74 -9.56 9.50
N GLY A 73 -20.76 -8.70 9.42
CA GLY A 73 -20.71 -7.30 9.85
C GLY A 73 -20.08 -7.10 11.23
N THR A 74 -19.41 -5.96 11.40
CA THR A 74 -18.64 -5.51 12.57
C THR A 74 -19.34 -5.67 13.93
N ALA A 75 -20.68 -5.77 13.96
CA ALA A 75 -21.45 -6.15 15.15
C ALA A 75 -21.11 -7.57 15.66
N LYS A 76 -20.80 -8.52 14.77
CA LYS A 76 -20.39 -9.90 15.10
C LYS A 76 -18.94 -9.97 15.55
N LEU A 77 -18.09 -9.02 15.14
CA LEU A 77 -16.70 -8.92 15.57
C LEU A 77 -16.59 -8.31 16.99
N LYS A 78 -17.44 -7.33 17.31
CA LYS A 78 -17.55 -6.76 18.67
C LYS A 78 -17.99 -7.78 19.71
N SER A 79 -18.87 -8.73 19.36
CA SER A 79 -19.27 -9.81 20.29
C SER A 79 -18.21 -10.90 20.45
N LEU A 80 -17.24 -11.02 19.53
CA LEU A 80 -16.11 -11.95 19.61
C LEU A 80 -14.96 -11.45 20.51
N ILE A 81 -14.88 -10.14 20.78
CA ILE A 81 -13.87 -9.53 21.67
C ILE A 81 -14.32 -9.56 23.16
N SER A 82 -15.53 -10.08 23.44
CA SER A 82 -15.99 -10.34 24.80
C SER A 82 -14.96 -11.19 25.55
N SER A 83 -14.52 -10.71 26.72
CA SER A 83 -13.50 -11.38 27.54
C SER A 83 -13.79 -12.86 27.79
N GLU A 84 -15.04 -13.30 27.70
CA GLU A 84 -15.49 -14.69 27.84
C GLU A 84 -15.05 -15.60 26.67
N ALA A 85 -15.03 -15.10 25.43
CA ALA A 85 -14.56 -15.87 24.27
C ALA A 85 -13.03 -16.05 24.34
N LEU A 86 -12.31 -14.98 24.66
CA LEU A 86 -10.86 -15.03 24.86
C LEU A 86 -10.47 -15.84 26.11
N LYS A 87 -11.21 -15.72 27.23
CA LYS A 87 -11.05 -16.59 28.42
C LYS A 87 -11.30 -18.05 28.09
N LYS A 88 -12.34 -18.37 27.30
CA LYS A 88 -12.58 -19.74 26.81
C LYS A 88 -11.46 -20.26 25.92
N ILE A 89 -10.78 -19.41 25.14
CA ILE A 89 -9.67 -19.86 24.29
C ILE A 89 -8.38 -20.05 25.12
N VAL A 90 -8.14 -19.20 26.14
CA VAL A 90 -6.99 -19.31 27.07
C VAL A 90 -7.13 -20.50 28.02
N THR A 91 -8.32 -20.85 28.50
CA THR A 91 -8.54 -22.10 29.23
C THR A 91 -8.42 -23.32 28.31
N ASN A 92 -8.73 -23.16 27.01
CA ASN A 92 -8.63 -24.23 26.02
C ASN A 92 -7.20 -24.57 25.59
N THR A 93 -6.17 -23.74 25.73
CA THR A 93 -4.80 -24.15 25.32
C THR A 93 -4.26 -25.31 26.17
N LYS A 94 -4.58 -25.34 27.47
CA LYS A 94 -4.22 -26.47 28.36
C LYS A 94 -5.15 -27.69 28.17
N LEU A 95 -6.43 -27.46 27.86
CA LEU A 95 -7.43 -28.50 27.55
C LEU A 95 -7.29 -29.11 26.14
N ARG A 96 -6.67 -28.39 25.18
CA ARG A 96 -6.45 -28.82 23.79
C ARG A 96 -5.30 -29.80 23.65
N LEU A 97 -4.25 -29.66 24.46
CA LEU A 97 -3.17 -30.64 24.58
C LEU A 97 -3.64 -32.00 25.11
N THR A 98 -4.79 -32.04 25.78
CA THR A 98 -5.30 -33.23 26.49
C THR A 98 -6.61 -33.79 25.90
N SER A 99 -7.07 -33.30 24.75
CA SER A 99 -8.29 -33.81 24.11
C SER A 99 -7.99 -34.99 23.20
N ASP A 100 -8.80 -36.05 23.28
CA ASP A 100 -8.72 -37.23 22.41
C ASP A 100 -8.74 -36.86 20.91
N LYS A 101 -9.48 -35.79 20.55
CA LYS A 101 -9.53 -35.32 19.16
C LYS A 101 -8.21 -34.69 18.69
N GLN A 102 -7.51 -33.96 19.57
CA GLN A 102 -6.19 -33.42 19.24
C GLN A 102 -5.17 -34.54 19.15
N LYS A 103 -5.21 -35.50 20.08
CA LYS A 103 -4.33 -36.68 20.04
C LYS A 103 -4.52 -37.46 18.74
N ALA A 104 -5.75 -37.77 18.36
CA ALA A 104 -6.05 -38.44 17.10
C ALA A 104 -5.60 -37.61 15.87
N THR A 105 -5.66 -36.28 15.94
CA THR A 105 -5.16 -35.39 14.88
C THR A 105 -3.64 -35.50 14.74
N ASN A 106 -2.91 -35.49 15.86
CA ASN A 106 -1.45 -35.63 15.89
C ASN A 106 -1.02 -37.04 15.43
N ASP A 107 -1.66 -38.09 15.93
CA ASP A 107 -1.36 -39.47 15.57
C ASP A 107 -1.57 -39.71 14.06
N LEU A 108 -2.65 -39.15 13.49
CA LEU A 108 -2.92 -39.24 12.06
C LEU A 108 -1.89 -38.47 11.22
N PHE A 109 -1.43 -37.31 11.70
CA PHE A 109 -0.38 -36.53 11.04
C PHE A 109 0.91 -37.35 10.91
N GLN A 110 1.32 -38.02 11.98
CA GLN A 110 2.50 -38.89 12.01
C GLN A 110 2.31 -40.13 11.14
N ARG A 111 1.17 -40.81 11.26
CA ARG A 111 0.87 -42.02 10.47
C ARG A 111 0.85 -41.75 8.96
N LEU A 112 0.32 -40.60 8.55
CA LEU A 112 0.31 -40.19 7.14
C LEU A 112 1.62 -39.54 6.69
N LYS A 113 2.62 -39.38 7.58
CA LYS A 113 3.92 -38.80 7.28
C LYS A 113 3.83 -37.40 6.66
N VAL A 114 2.85 -36.61 7.09
CA VAL A 114 2.61 -35.26 6.55
C VAL A 114 3.82 -34.35 6.80
N GLY A 115 4.49 -34.52 7.94
CA GLY A 115 5.70 -33.77 8.31
C GLY A 115 6.95 -34.12 7.49
N GLU A 116 6.94 -35.23 6.74
CA GLU A 116 8.06 -35.65 5.89
C GLU A 116 7.98 -35.07 4.46
N VAL A 117 6.86 -34.40 4.12
CA VAL A 117 6.64 -33.81 2.80
C VAL A 117 7.56 -32.60 2.59
N LYS A 118 8.53 -32.73 1.67
CA LYS A 118 9.58 -31.72 1.44
C LYS A 118 9.15 -30.54 0.57
N ALA A 119 8.21 -30.76 -0.35
CA ALA A 119 7.75 -29.75 -1.29
C ALA A 119 6.23 -29.75 -1.35
N ASP A 120 5.65 -28.56 -1.52
CA ASP A 120 4.23 -28.44 -1.82
C ASP A 120 3.29 -29.10 -0.79
N LEU A 121 3.67 -29.00 0.49
CA LEU A 121 2.96 -29.59 1.63
C LEU A 121 1.44 -29.47 1.52
N PHE A 122 0.91 -28.26 1.31
CA PHE A 122 -0.53 -27.98 1.33
C PHE A 122 -1.32 -28.49 0.13
N GLN A 123 -0.66 -29.06 -0.89
CA GLN A 123 -1.29 -29.75 -2.02
C GLN A 123 -0.87 -31.22 -2.11
N SER A 124 -0.15 -31.72 -1.11
CA SER A 124 0.30 -33.11 -1.08
C SER A 124 -0.83 -34.05 -0.67
N ALA A 125 -0.87 -35.25 -1.25
CA ALA A 125 -1.88 -36.26 -0.91
C ALA A 125 -1.89 -36.62 0.60
N PRO A 126 -0.75 -36.74 1.31
CA PRO A 126 -0.72 -36.89 2.76
C PRO A 126 -1.45 -35.77 3.50
N PHE A 127 -1.13 -34.51 3.19
CA PHE A 127 -1.75 -33.35 3.83
C PHE A 127 -3.24 -33.29 3.55
N GLU A 128 -3.67 -33.49 2.30
CA GLU A 128 -5.10 -33.45 1.96
C GLU A 128 -5.90 -34.52 2.70
N THR A 129 -5.36 -35.75 2.77
CA THR A 129 -6.01 -36.86 3.47
C THR A 129 -6.12 -36.57 4.96
N TRP A 130 -5.06 -36.05 5.56
CA TRP A 130 -5.03 -35.63 6.95
C TRP A 130 -6.03 -34.48 7.21
N ALA A 131 -5.96 -33.41 6.42
CA ALA A 131 -6.78 -32.22 6.59
C ALA A 131 -8.29 -32.52 6.42
N LYS A 132 -8.65 -33.35 5.43
CA LYS A 132 -10.04 -33.82 5.24
C LYS A 132 -10.54 -34.60 6.46
N SER A 133 -9.70 -35.46 7.04
CA SER A 133 -10.05 -36.25 8.22
C SER A 133 -10.27 -35.37 9.46
N VAL A 134 -9.38 -34.41 9.71
CA VAL A 134 -9.53 -33.45 10.81
C VAL A 134 -10.78 -32.60 10.60
N THR A 135 -11.01 -32.08 9.38
CA THR A 135 -12.23 -31.31 9.06
C THR A 135 -13.51 -32.11 9.35
N LYS A 136 -13.54 -33.40 9.03
CA LYS A 136 -14.66 -34.29 9.33
C LYS A 136 -14.85 -34.47 10.85
N ALA A 137 -13.78 -34.68 11.61
CA ALA A 137 -13.82 -34.85 13.06
C ALA A 137 -14.29 -33.58 13.81
N TYR A 138 -14.07 -32.41 13.21
CA TYR A 138 -14.42 -31.10 13.73
C TYR A 138 -15.59 -30.44 12.97
N LYS A 139 -16.44 -31.21 12.28
CA LYS A 139 -17.56 -30.68 11.46
C LYS A 139 -18.48 -29.69 12.20
N LYS A 140 -18.67 -29.85 13.51
CA LYS A 140 -19.49 -28.97 14.37
C LYS A 140 -18.73 -27.75 14.93
N ASN A 141 -17.41 -27.68 14.76
CA ASN A 141 -16.52 -26.61 15.22
C ASN A 141 -15.33 -26.46 14.26
N PRO A 142 -15.53 -25.92 13.04
CA PRO A 142 -14.49 -25.81 12.01
C PRO A 142 -13.24 -25.03 12.48
N GLU A 143 -13.42 -23.97 13.27
CA GLU A 143 -12.34 -23.16 13.84
C GLU A 143 -11.48 -23.99 14.81
N GLY A 144 -12.11 -24.89 15.57
CA GLY A 144 -11.41 -25.87 16.39
C GLY A 144 -10.56 -26.84 15.58
N GLY A 145 -11.04 -27.26 14.41
CA GLY A 145 -10.28 -28.12 13.50
C GLY A 145 -9.07 -27.40 12.88
N GLN A 146 -9.24 -26.14 12.47
CA GLN A 146 -8.15 -25.31 11.97
C GLN A 146 -7.09 -25.06 13.05
N ALA A 147 -7.53 -24.75 14.28
CA ALA A 147 -6.63 -24.61 15.42
C ALA A 147 -5.87 -25.91 15.71
N ALA A 148 -6.52 -27.08 15.61
CA ALA A 148 -5.87 -28.38 15.81
C ALA A 148 -4.81 -28.67 14.73
N MET A 149 -5.10 -28.33 13.47
CA MET A 149 -4.12 -28.44 12.38
C MET A 149 -2.92 -27.52 12.62
N VAL A 150 -3.16 -26.24 12.93
CA VAL A 150 -2.09 -25.27 13.21
C VAL A 150 -1.27 -25.71 14.40
N PHE A 151 -1.88 -26.20 15.48
CA PHE A 151 -1.15 -26.70 16.64
C PHE A 151 -0.18 -27.82 16.26
N THR A 152 -0.68 -28.82 15.52
CA THR A 152 0.13 -29.95 15.04
C THR A 152 1.27 -29.49 14.14
N LEU A 153 0.98 -28.58 13.21
CA LEU A 153 1.98 -28.04 12.28
C LEU A 153 3.01 -27.15 12.98
N THR A 154 2.59 -26.36 13.98
CA THR A 154 3.49 -25.52 14.77
C THR A 154 4.40 -26.36 15.65
N ASP A 155 3.90 -27.45 16.23
CA ASP A 155 4.70 -28.39 17.04
C ASP A 155 5.81 -29.03 16.19
N HIS A 156 5.50 -29.40 14.94
CA HIS A 156 6.46 -30.01 14.03
C HIS A 156 7.44 -29.02 13.38
N TYR A 157 6.95 -27.89 12.85
CA TYR A 157 7.76 -26.95 12.05
C TYR A 157 8.27 -25.74 12.84
N GLY A 158 7.64 -25.41 13.98
CA GLY A 158 7.78 -24.14 14.66
C GLY A 158 6.97 -23.01 14.02
N ASP A 159 6.63 -21.98 14.81
CA ASP A 159 5.79 -20.86 14.40
C ASP A 159 6.31 -20.14 13.14
N LYS A 160 7.60 -19.79 13.13
CA LYS A 160 8.24 -19.04 12.04
C LYS A 160 8.21 -19.82 10.71
N THR A 161 8.59 -21.09 10.75
CA THR A 161 8.64 -21.95 9.57
C THR A 161 7.24 -22.16 9.01
N LEU A 162 6.25 -22.44 9.87
CA LEU A 162 4.86 -22.57 9.46
C LEU A 162 4.33 -21.27 8.83
N ALA A 163 4.63 -20.11 9.43
CA ALA A 163 4.22 -18.82 8.87
C ALA A 163 4.80 -18.59 7.46
N LYS A 164 6.05 -18.99 7.24
CA LYS A 164 6.70 -18.94 5.92
C LYS A 164 6.01 -19.85 4.91
N LEU A 165 5.83 -21.13 5.26
CA LEU A 165 5.14 -22.12 4.41
C LEU A 165 3.73 -21.64 4.01
N LEU A 166 2.97 -21.09 4.96
CA LEU A 166 1.63 -20.55 4.70
C LEU A 166 1.66 -19.32 3.79
N ALA A 167 2.60 -18.39 3.97
CA ALA A 167 2.68 -17.22 3.11
C ALA A 167 3.04 -17.56 1.66
N GLU A 168 3.89 -18.57 1.46
CA GLU A 168 4.22 -19.11 0.14
C GLU A 168 3.00 -19.80 -0.49
N ALA A 169 2.30 -20.64 0.28
CA ALA A 169 1.09 -21.32 -0.16
C ALA A 169 -0.05 -20.34 -0.51
N ARG A 170 -0.12 -19.18 0.14
CA ARG A 170 -1.08 -18.11 -0.21
C ARG A 170 -0.84 -17.48 -1.59
N GLN A 171 0.36 -17.61 -2.16
CA GLN A 171 0.66 -17.09 -3.50
C GLN A 171 0.15 -18.01 -4.61
N LYS A 172 -0.20 -19.27 -4.30
CA LYS A 172 -0.65 -20.26 -5.28
C LYS A 172 -2.17 -20.40 -5.21
N TYR A 173 -2.85 -20.27 -6.36
CA TYR A 173 -4.31 -20.36 -6.46
C TYR A 173 -4.90 -21.60 -5.75
N LYS A 174 -4.31 -22.78 -5.99
CA LYS A 174 -4.79 -24.07 -5.43
C LYS A 174 -4.76 -24.13 -3.90
N THR A 175 -3.76 -23.53 -3.27
CA THR A 175 -3.54 -23.61 -1.81
C THR A 175 -3.97 -22.35 -1.07
N MET A 176 -4.40 -21.31 -1.78
CA MET A 176 -4.72 -20.00 -1.21
C MET A 176 -5.78 -20.08 -0.11
N ILE A 177 -6.87 -20.82 -0.33
CA ILE A 177 -7.99 -20.91 0.63
C ILE A 177 -7.54 -21.57 1.93
N VAL A 178 -6.93 -22.76 1.85
CA VAL A 178 -6.46 -23.49 3.05
C VAL A 178 -5.36 -22.70 3.77
N ALA A 179 -4.45 -22.08 3.04
CA ALA A 179 -3.37 -21.30 3.64
C ALA A 179 -3.90 -20.03 4.35
N ASN A 180 -4.93 -19.38 3.82
CA ASN A 180 -5.61 -18.26 4.50
C ASN A 180 -6.27 -18.71 5.82
N GLN A 181 -6.97 -19.84 5.80
CA GLN A 181 -7.64 -20.39 6.99
C GLN A 181 -6.62 -20.74 8.09
N LEU A 182 -5.56 -21.48 7.73
CA LEU A 182 -4.53 -21.86 8.68
C LEU A 182 -3.71 -20.67 9.16
N GLN A 183 -3.42 -19.68 8.31
CA GLN A 183 -2.77 -18.46 8.77
C GLN A 183 -3.65 -17.72 9.77
N ASN A 184 -4.95 -17.56 9.52
CA ASN A 184 -5.86 -16.92 10.47
C ASN A 184 -5.84 -17.62 11.84
N ALA A 185 -5.91 -18.96 11.87
CA ALA A 185 -5.82 -19.73 13.10
C ALA A 185 -4.45 -19.59 13.79
N GLN A 186 -3.35 -19.46 13.04
CA GLN A 186 -2.02 -19.16 13.58
C GLN A 186 -1.97 -17.79 14.25
N LEU A 187 -2.56 -16.76 13.61
CA LEU A 187 -2.63 -15.42 14.19
C LEU A 187 -3.47 -15.41 15.48
N ASP A 188 -4.62 -16.10 15.47
CA ASP A 188 -5.48 -16.23 16.66
C ASP A 188 -4.74 -16.92 17.81
N ASN A 189 -3.95 -17.94 17.51
CA ASN A 189 -3.09 -18.58 18.51
C ASN A 189 -2.08 -17.59 19.12
N TRP A 190 -1.43 -16.75 18.33
CA TRP A 190 -0.52 -15.72 18.85
C TRP A 190 -1.24 -14.67 19.72
N ILE A 191 -2.48 -14.29 19.38
CA ILE A 191 -3.32 -13.40 20.21
C ILE A 191 -3.63 -14.05 21.56
N VAL A 192 -4.00 -15.33 21.56
CA VAL A 192 -4.32 -16.10 22.78
C VAL A 192 -3.10 -16.27 23.68
N GLN A 193 -1.93 -16.48 23.07
CA GLN A 193 -0.64 -16.49 23.75
C GLN A 193 -0.23 -15.09 24.26
N LYS A 194 -1.04 -14.05 24.02
CA LYS A 194 -0.79 -12.66 24.40
C LYS A 194 0.54 -12.13 23.87
N ARG A 195 0.97 -12.63 22.71
CA ARG A 195 2.16 -12.08 22.07
C ARG A 195 1.93 -10.62 21.75
N THR A 196 2.98 -9.83 21.84
CA THR A 196 2.97 -8.43 21.46
C THR A 196 3.28 -8.30 19.97
N SER A 197 2.92 -7.14 19.41
CA SER A 197 3.34 -6.69 18.08
C SER A 197 4.84 -6.94 17.81
N ASN A 198 5.68 -6.53 18.77
CA ASN A 198 7.14 -6.63 18.67
C ASN A 198 7.63 -8.08 18.71
N GLU A 199 7.07 -8.90 19.59
CA GLU A 199 7.42 -10.32 19.66
C GLU A 199 7.09 -11.05 18.35
N VAL A 200 5.93 -10.78 17.74
CA VAL A 200 5.57 -11.39 16.44
C VAL A 200 6.45 -10.83 15.32
N PHE A 201 6.78 -9.53 15.34
CA PHE A 201 7.71 -8.93 14.36
C PHE A 201 9.07 -9.63 14.39
N SER A 202 9.63 -9.82 15.59
CA SER A 202 10.90 -10.53 15.82
C SER A 202 10.81 -12.02 15.50
N LEU A 203 9.72 -12.70 15.87
CA LEU A 203 9.47 -14.12 15.54
C LEU A 203 9.51 -14.36 14.04
N LEU A 204 8.93 -13.45 13.27
CA LEU A 204 8.93 -13.49 11.80
C LEU A 204 10.28 -13.06 11.20
N ASN A 205 11.27 -12.76 12.04
CA ASN A 205 12.60 -12.28 11.68
C ASN A 205 12.53 -11.06 10.74
N LEU A 206 11.58 -10.17 10.99
CA LEU A 206 11.48 -8.90 10.30
C LEU A 206 12.45 -7.91 10.94
N LYS A 207 13.15 -7.15 10.10
CA LYS A 207 14.11 -6.13 10.53
C LYS A 207 13.86 -4.85 9.77
N VAL A 208 13.71 -3.75 10.50
CA VAL A 208 13.57 -2.40 9.90
C VAL A 208 14.82 -2.01 9.12
N GLN A 209 15.97 -2.62 9.46
CA GLN A 209 17.23 -2.34 8.79
C GLN A 209 17.38 -3.02 7.41
N GLU A 210 16.52 -3.95 7.04
CA GLU A 210 16.60 -4.62 5.75
C GLU A 210 16.00 -3.75 4.64
N ASP A 211 16.79 -3.47 3.61
CA ASP A 211 16.39 -2.62 2.48
C ASP A 211 15.15 -3.16 1.73
N ASN A 212 14.89 -4.47 1.85
CA ASN A 212 13.77 -5.16 1.22
C ASN A 212 12.62 -5.48 2.17
N LEU A 213 12.51 -4.83 3.35
CA LEU A 213 11.43 -5.10 4.32
C LEU A 213 10.04 -5.05 3.67
N LEU A 214 9.75 -4.02 2.86
CA LEU A 214 8.45 -3.87 2.20
C LEU A 214 8.15 -4.97 1.16
N LYS A 215 9.17 -5.65 0.66
CA LYS A 215 9.08 -6.79 -0.26
C LYS A 215 9.01 -8.13 0.48
N ASN A 216 9.36 -8.16 1.76
CA ASN A 216 9.39 -9.38 2.54
C ASN A 216 7.97 -9.94 2.70
N PRO A 217 7.67 -11.16 2.23
CA PRO A 217 6.33 -11.75 2.33
C PRO A 217 5.87 -11.92 3.78
N MET A 218 6.79 -12.07 4.73
CA MET A 218 6.48 -12.14 6.17
C MET A 218 5.93 -10.84 6.72
N LEU A 219 6.22 -9.69 6.09
CA LEU A 219 5.64 -8.41 6.51
C LEU A 219 4.12 -8.42 6.39
N LYS A 220 3.56 -9.07 5.35
CA LYS A 220 2.10 -9.18 5.17
C LYS A 220 1.45 -10.04 6.25
N THR A 221 2.14 -11.07 6.73
CA THR A 221 1.72 -11.90 7.87
C THR A 221 1.68 -11.05 9.15
N TRP A 222 2.74 -10.30 9.43
CA TRP A 222 2.77 -9.39 10.58
C TRP A 222 1.72 -8.28 10.50
N MET A 223 1.51 -7.66 9.32
CA MET A 223 0.45 -6.66 9.14
C MET A 223 -0.96 -7.26 9.33
N SER A 224 -1.16 -8.54 8.97
CA SER A 224 -2.43 -9.22 9.22
C SER A 224 -2.63 -9.49 10.71
N TYR A 225 -1.54 -9.78 11.44
CA TYR A 225 -1.56 -9.87 12.90
C TYR A 225 -1.90 -8.53 13.55
N GLU A 226 -1.25 -7.44 13.12
CA GLU A 226 -1.55 -6.07 13.57
C GLU A 226 -3.00 -5.66 13.32
N MET A 227 -3.57 -6.09 12.19
CA MET A 227 -4.98 -5.86 11.90
C MET A 227 -5.88 -6.50 12.96
N LYS A 228 -5.57 -7.72 13.41
CA LYS A 228 -6.32 -8.40 14.49
C LYS A 228 -6.05 -7.76 15.86
N LEU A 229 -4.84 -7.27 16.11
CA LEU A 229 -4.43 -6.75 17.41
C LEU A 229 -4.93 -5.32 17.67
N THR A 230 -4.82 -4.42 16.68
CA THR A 230 -5.07 -2.98 16.85
C THR A 230 -5.95 -2.36 15.76
N GLU A 231 -6.32 -3.11 14.72
CA GLU A 231 -7.01 -2.63 13.52
C GLU A 231 -6.25 -1.50 12.77
N ARG A 232 -4.95 -1.31 13.06
CA ARG A 232 -4.16 -0.19 12.52
C ARG A 232 -2.77 -0.61 12.03
N PRO A 233 -2.68 -1.60 11.12
CA PRO A 233 -1.39 -2.16 10.68
C PRO A 233 -0.49 -1.15 9.98
N ASN A 234 -1.07 -0.24 9.18
CA ASN A 234 -0.29 0.80 8.48
C ASN A 234 0.32 1.81 9.47
N ARG A 235 -0.37 2.10 10.58
CA ARG A 235 0.15 2.96 11.65
C ARG A 235 1.25 2.23 12.43
N ALA A 236 1.06 0.94 12.75
CA ALA A 236 2.09 0.15 13.40
C ALA A 236 3.37 0.08 12.55
N LEU A 237 3.24 -0.17 11.24
CA LEU A 237 4.37 -0.18 10.32
C LEU A 237 5.03 1.19 10.20
N LEU A 238 4.25 2.27 10.15
CA LEU A 238 4.78 3.64 10.18
C LEU A 238 5.68 3.84 11.42
N LEU A 239 5.18 3.53 12.62
CA LEU A 239 5.93 3.71 13.86
C LEU A 239 7.23 2.89 13.87
N LYS A 240 7.17 1.64 13.39
CA LYS A 240 8.36 0.79 13.22
C LYS A 240 9.41 1.43 12.31
N LEU A 241 8.99 2.00 11.17
CA LEU A 241 9.90 2.64 10.24
C LEU A 241 10.49 3.94 10.83
N MET A 242 9.72 4.68 11.63
CA MET A 242 10.19 5.88 12.34
C MET A 242 11.24 5.59 13.42
N GLU A 243 11.41 4.33 13.86
CA GLU A 243 12.53 3.94 14.75
C GLU A 243 13.89 4.09 14.04
N ARG A 244 13.93 4.13 12.71
CA ARG A 244 15.17 4.22 11.90
C ARG A 244 15.26 5.50 11.08
N TYR A 245 14.15 5.90 10.46
CA TYR A 245 14.13 6.97 9.49
C TYR A 245 13.53 8.23 10.11
N ASP A 246 14.17 9.37 9.86
CA ASP A 246 13.51 10.66 10.03
C ASP A 246 12.38 10.85 8.98
N ASP A 247 11.54 11.87 9.16
CA ASP A 247 10.39 12.12 8.29
C ASP A 247 10.78 12.26 6.82
N ALA A 248 11.83 13.02 6.52
CA ALA A 248 12.33 13.22 5.16
C ALA A 248 12.81 11.90 4.51
N GLY A 249 13.64 11.15 5.23
CA GLY A 249 14.18 9.87 4.77
C GLY A 249 13.07 8.84 4.56
N LEU A 250 12.12 8.76 5.49
CA LEU A 250 10.98 7.87 5.40
C LEU A 250 10.08 8.22 4.21
N THR A 251 9.70 9.50 4.05
CA THR A 251 8.87 9.92 2.92
C THR A 251 9.56 9.66 1.59
N LYS A 252 10.88 9.91 1.49
CA LYS A 252 11.65 9.60 0.27
C LYS A 252 11.64 8.11 -0.04
N MET A 253 11.88 7.26 0.95
CA MET A 253 11.83 5.80 0.80
C MET A 253 10.43 5.33 0.36
N LEU A 254 9.36 5.87 0.95
CA LEU A 254 7.99 5.52 0.56
C LEU A 254 7.64 5.99 -0.86
N VAL A 255 8.07 7.19 -1.26
CA VAL A 255 7.87 7.67 -2.64
C VAL A 255 8.61 6.78 -3.65
N ALA A 256 9.83 6.34 -3.34
CA ALA A 256 10.57 5.39 -4.18
C ALA A 256 9.85 4.03 -4.24
N ALA A 257 9.43 3.48 -3.10
CA ALA A 257 8.71 2.21 -3.01
C ALA A 257 7.34 2.23 -3.71
N LYS A 258 6.74 3.41 -3.94
CA LYS A 258 5.51 3.53 -4.75
C LYS A 258 5.72 3.26 -6.24
N LYS A 259 6.95 3.35 -6.74
CA LYS A 259 7.27 3.10 -8.15
C LYS A 259 7.33 1.60 -8.49
N ASP A 260 7.61 0.76 -7.49
CA ASP A 260 7.65 -0.70 -7.66
C ASP A 260 6.25 -1.29 -7.42
N ARG A 261 5.74 -2.07 -8.39
CA ARG A 261 4.40 -2.68 -8.34
C ARG A 261 4.20 -3.55 -7.09
N SER A 262 5.24 -4.23 -6.63
CA SER A 262 5.17 -5.17 -5.50
C SER A 262 5.00 -4.46 -4.14
N THR A 263 5.52 -3.24 -4.00
CA THR A 263 5.49 -2.45 -2.77
C THR A 263 4.52 -1.28 -2.80
N ARG A 264 4.01 -0.91 -3.98
CA ARG A 264 3.15 0.26 -4.21
C ARG A 264 1.99 0.40 -3.24
N THR A 265 1.28 -0.70 -2.96
CA THR A 265 0.10 -0.69 -2.08
C THR A 265 0.50 -0.40 -0.64
N ILE A 266 1.48 -1.11 -0.10
CA ILE A 266 1.96 -0.92 1.28
C ILE A 266 2.56 0.48 1.43
N ALA A 267 3.41 0.90 0.49
CA ALA A 267 4.04 2.22 0.53
C ALA A 267 3.00 3.36 0.50
N SER A 268 1.96 3.23 -0.33
CA SER A 268 0.87 4.22 -0.38
C SER A 268 0.08 4.27 0.93
N ALA A 269 -0.23 3.12 1.51
CA ALA A 269 -0.97 3.03 2.77
C ALA A 269 -0.18 3.59 3.97
N VAL A 270 1.13 3.28 4.06
CA VAL A 270 2.01 3.81 5.11
C VAL A 270 2.23 5.32 4.94
N ARG A 271 2.41 5.81 3.71
CA ARG A 271 2.50 7.26 3.44
C ARG A 271 1.23 7.99 3.85
N HIS A 272 0.06 7.42 3.58
CA HIS A 272 -1.19 8.00 4.05
C HIS A 272 -1.32 7.98 5.58
N ALA A 273 -0.81 6.93 6.24
CA ALA A 273 -0.68 6.91 7.69
C ALA A 273 0.28 8.00 8.21
N GLN A 274 1.38 8.29 7.50
CA GLN A 274 2.31 9.38 7.82
C GLN A 274 1.62 10.75 7.81
N LEU A 275 0.85 11.05 6.75
CA LEU A 275 0.06 12.28 6.63
C LEU A 275 -0.94 12.42 7.79
N LYS A 276 -1.69 11.36 8.09
CA LYS A 276 -2.61 11.31 9.24
C LYS A 276 -1.90 11.49 10.58
N ASN A 277 -0.68 10.98 10.72
CA ASN A 277 0.10 11.14 11.94
C ASN A 277 0.52 12.60 12.14
N TRP A 278 1.02 13.28 11.10
CA TRP A 278 1.32 14.72 11.19
C TRP A 278 0.08 15.56 11.51
N LEU A 279 -1.09 15.23 10.94
CA LEU A 279 -2.36 15.87 11.32
C LEU A 279 -2.69 15.68 12.81
N LYS A 280 -2.54 14.45 13.32
CA LYS A 280 -2.77 14.15 14.74
C LYS A 280 -1.83 14.94 15.66
N GLU A 281 -0.58 15.09 15.26
CA GLU A 281 0.44 15.91 15.95
C GLU A 281 0.22 17.42 15.76
N LYS A 282 -0.81 17.84 15.01
CA LYS A 282 -1.14 19.23 14.71
C LYS A 282 -0.05 20.00 13.96
N ARG A 283 0.92 19.31 13.34
CA ARG A 283 2.05 19.91 12.58
C ARG A 283 1.56 20.86 11.49
N THR A 284 2.00 22.11 11.48
CA THR A 284 1.60 23.04 10.43
C THR A 284 2.19 22.62 9.07
N ALA A 285 1.63 23.12 7.96
CA ALA A 285 2.25 22.94 6.65
C ALA A 285 3.71 23.45 6.61
N ASP A 286 4.03 24.49 7.39
CA ASP A 286 5.38 25.04 7.51
C ASP A 286 6.32 24.10 8.29
N ASP A 287 5.81 23.44 9.34
CA ASP A 287 6.57 22.44 10.09
C ASP A 287 6.89 21.24 9.21
N VAL A 288 5.90 20.71 8.48
CA VAL A 288 6.11 19.56 7.58
C VAL A 288 7.02 19.93 6.41
N PHE A 289 6.98 21.17 5.91
CA PHE A 289 7.93 21.66 4.90
C PHE A 289 9.37 21.52 5.40
N LYS A 290 9.64 21.94 6.64
CA LYS A 290 10.95 21.83 7.29
C LYS A 290 11.32 20.39 7.61
N LEU A 291 10.40 19.59 8.14
CA LEU A 291 10.61 18.16 8.45
C LEU A 291 11.03 17.36 7.21
N LEU A 292 10.44 17.69 6.06
CA LEU A 292 10.77 17.08 4.77
C LEU A 292 12.04 17.66 4.14
N ARG A 293 12.74 18.56 4.84
CA ARG A 293 13.94 19.27 4.36
C ARG A 293 13.70 19.92 2.99
N LEU A 294 12.47 20.38 2.73
CA LEU A 294 12.20 21.21 1.57
C LEU A 294 12.79 22.59 1.85
N SER A 295 13.53 23.13 0.89
CA SER A 295 14.15 24.45 0.99
C SER A 295 13.86 25.24 -0.27
N ALA A 296 13.59 26.54 -0.14
CA ALA A 296 13.64 27.44 -1.29
C ALA A 296 15.10 27.86 -1.47
N ASP A 297 15.87 27.04 -2.19
CA ASP A 297 17.24 27.33 -2.60
C ASP A 297 17.27 27.96 -4.00
N GLU A 298 18.40 28.57 -4.36
CA GLU A 298 18.55 29.34 -5.61
C GLU A 298 18.41 28.45 -6.86
N GLY A 299 18.67 27.15 -6.73
CA GLY A 299 18.60 26.18 -7.81
C GLY A 299 17.18 25.64 -8.09
N GLY A 300 16.19 25.98 -7.26
CA GLY A 300 14.84 25.43 -7.42
C GLY A 300 14.74 23.93 -7.12
N ASN A 301 15.69 23.36 -6.36
CA ASN A 301 15.79 21.92 -6.13
C ASN A 301 14.55 21.34 -5.44
N GLN A 302 13.80 22.16 -4.69
CA GLN A 302 12.52 21.78 -4.11
C GLN A 302 11.49 21.33 -5.15
N LEU A 303 11.50 21.93 -6.34
CA LEU A 303 10.57 21.60 -7.42
C LEU A 303 10.86 20.20 -7.99
N ARG A 304 12.12 19.77 -7.90
CA ARG A 304 12.59 18.44 -8.31
C ARG A 304 12.57 17.41 -7.19
N ASN A 305 12.31 17.83 -5.96
CA ASN A 305 12.35 16.93 -4.82
C ASN A 305 11.15 15.97 -4.87
N PRO A 306 11.37 14.64 -4.91
CA PRO A 306 10.30 13.65 -5.01
C PRO A 306 9.30 13.70 -3.84
N VAL A 307 9.66 14.31 -2.71
CA VAL A 307 8.76 14.45 -1.54
C VAL A 307 7.83 15.67 -1.65
N LEU A 308 8.05 16.59 -2.61
CA LEU A 308 7.25 17.82 -2.75
C LEU A 308 5.76 17.52 -2.90
N LYS A 309 5.40 16.52 -3.71
CA LYS A 309 3.99 16.11 -3.89
C LYS A 309 3.34 15.67 -2.58
N THR A 310 4.09 15.00 -1.70
CA THR A 310 3.58 14.60 -0.38
C THR A 310 3.32 15.83 0.50
N TRP A 311 4.20 16.82 0.45
CA TRP A 311 3.98 18.07 1.18
C TRP A 311 2.79 18.87 0.65
N LEU A 312 2.65 18.98 -0.68
CA LEU A 312 1.52 19.66 -1.31
C LEU A 312 0.18 19.03 -0.89
N GLU A 313 0.10 17.70 -0.93
CA GLU A 313 -1.07 16.97 -0.44
C GLU A 313 -1.35 17.26 1.04
N TYR A 314 -0.30 17.28 1.88
CA TYR A 314 -0.45 17.62 3.29
C TYR A 314 -0.96 19.05 3.51
N ALA A 315 -0.45 20.03 2.76
CA ALA A 315 -0.91 21.41 2.83
C ALA A 315 -2.40 21.52 2.47
N THR A 316 -2.84 20.81 1.42
CA THR A 316 -4.26 20.72 1.04
C THR A 316 -5.11 20.09 2.14
N MET A 317 -4.65 19.01 2.78
CA MET A 317 -5.35 18.39 3.92
C MET A 317 -5.50 19.36 5.12
N ARG A 318 -4.62 20.37 5.23
CA ARG A 318 -4.68 21.44 6.22
C ARG A 318 -5.50 22.66 5.76
N GLY A 319 -6.18 22.57 4.62
CA GLY A 319 -6.96 23.66 4.03
C GLY A 319 -6.11 24.79 3.48
N ARG A 320 -4.83 24.55 3.18
CA ARG A 320 -3.93 25.54 2.57
C ARG A 320 -3.68 25.21 1.10
N ASP A 321 -3.59 26.25 0.27
CA ASP A 321 -3.03 26.12 -1.06
C ASP A 321 -1.51 25.95 -0.96
N GLY A 322 -1.05 24.70 -1.11
CA GLY A 322 0.36 24.36 -1.01
C GLY A 322 1.22 25.07 -2.07
N TYR A 323 0.70 25.29 -3.28
CA TYR A 323 1.42 26.02 -4.32
C TYR A 323 1.55 27.49 -3.95
N GLN A 324 0.49 28.12 -3.43
CA GLN A 324 0.57 29.50 -2.94
C GLN A 324 1.60 29.65 -1.81
N VAL A 325 1.63 28.72 -0.85
CA VAL A 325 2.61 28.73 0.24
C VAL A 325 4.04 28.56 -0.30
N LEU A 326 4.25 27.64 -1.23
CA LEU A 326 5.56 27.40 -1.85
C LEU A 326 6.08 28.64 -2.59
N LEU A 327 5.24 29.22 -3.44
CA LEU A 327 5.56 30.40 -4.24
C LEU A 327 5.84 31.61 -3.35
N THR A 328 5.05 31.82 -2.30
CA THR A 328 5.28 32.90 -1.33
C THR A 328 6.64 32.76 -0.67
N LYS A 329 7.03 31.54 -0.27
CA LYS A 329 8.37 31.27 0.30
C LYS A 329 9.50 31.52 -0.70
N MET A 330 9.31 31.18 -1.97
CA MET A 330 10.31 31.44 -3.02
C MET A 330 10.45 32.94 -3.30
N MET A 331 9.33 33.65 -3.47
CA MET A 331 9.32 35.09 -3.75
C MET A 331 9.76 35.95 -2.55
N ALA A 332 9.77 35.40 -1.34
CA ALA A 332 10.37 36.07 -0.18
C ALA A 332 11.91 36.12 -0.25
N LYS A 333 12.52 35.26 -1.06
CA LYS A 333 13.99 35.15 -1.19
C LYS A 333 14.50 35.60 -2.56
N PHE A 334 13.69 35.42 -3.59
CA PHE A 334 14.08 35.61 -4.99
C PHE A 334 13.15 36.59 -5.68
N SER A 335 13.67 37.32 -6.67
CA SER A 335 12.82 38.17 -7.50
C SER A 335 11.80 37.35 -8.30
N ASP A 336 10.67 37.97 -8.63
CA ASP A 336 9.62 37.31 -9.42
C ASP A 336 10.15 36.72 -10.75
N GLU A 337 11.14 37.39 -11.38
CA GLU A 337 11.82 36.90 -12.58
C GLU A 337 12.63 35.62 -12.31
N HIS A 338 13.40 35.57 -11.21
CA HIS A 338 14.14 34.37 -10.84
C HIS A 338 13.21 33.20 -10.51
N VAL A 339 12.09 33.46 -9.82
CA VAL A 339 11.06 32.45 -9.55
C VAL A 339 10.45 31.93 -10.86
N ALA A 340 10.10 32.81 -11.79
CA ALA A 340 9.57 32.40 -13.10
C ALA A 340 10.57 31.53 -13.87
N LYS A 341 11.87 31.86 -13.86
CA LYS A 341 12.92 31.04 -14.48
C LYS A 341 13.04 29.66 -13.82
N MET A 342 13.01 29.56 -12.49
CA MET A 342 13.02 28.28 -11.78
C MET A 342 11.83 27.40 -12.16
N LEU A 343 10.62 27.97 -12.23
CA LEU A 343 9.42 27.24 -12.65
C LEU A 343 9.51 26.78 -14.11
N ALA A 344 10.05 27.62 -15.01
CA ALA A 344 10.28 27.27 -16.40
C ALA A 344 11.22 26.05 -16.55
N VAL A 345 12.31 26.04 -15.79
CA VAL A 345 13.29 24.95 -15.78
C VAL A 345 12.69 23.67 -15.19
N ALA A 346 11.84 23.79 -14.16
CA ALA A 346 11.16 22.64 -13.57
C ALA A 346 10.08 22.05 -14.51
N ALA A 347 9.34 22.89 -15.24
CA ALA A 347 8.30 22.45 -16.17
C ALA A 347 8.85 21.65 -17.37
N ARG A 348 10.11 21.88 -17.74
CA ARG A 348 10.81 21.13 -18.81
C ARG A 348 11.32 19.75 -18.36
N ASP A 349 11.35 19.48 -17.05
CA ASP A 349 11.80 18.19 -16.52
C ASP A 349 10.62 17.22 -16.42
N ILE A 350 10.61 16.20 -17.28
CA ILE A 350 9.56 15.16 -17.32
C ILE A 350 9.40 14.41 -15.98
N ASN A 351 10.43 14.41 -15.13
CA ASN A 351 10.38 13.78 -13.81
C ASN A 351 9.73 14.68 -12.75
N VAL A 352 9.51 15.96 -13.06
CA VAL A 352 8.81 16.92 -12.22
C VAL A 352 7.31 16.90 -12.57
N ARG A 353 6.54 16.28 -11.68
CA ARG A 353 5.07 16.26 -11.75
C ARG A 353 4.48 17.33 -10.84
N ILE A 354 4.56 18.58 -11.29
CA ILE A 354 3.81 19.72 -10.76
C ILE A 354 2.48 19.83 -11.52
N ASP A 355 1.43 20.24 -10.83
CA ASP A 355 0.13 20.55 -11.41
C ASP A 355 0.17 22.00 -11.93
N ASP A 356 0.33 22.13 -13.25
CA ASP A 356 0.59 23.41 -13.91
C ASP A 356 -0.58 24.39 -13.76
N GLU A 357 -1.82 23.88 -13.74
CA GLU A 357 -3.02 24.68 -13.52
C GLU A 357 -3.06 25.24 -12.09
N LYS A 358 -2.85 24.39 -11.08
CA LYS A 358 -2.82 24.85 -9.69
C LYS A 358 -1.67 25.82 -9.42
N LEU A 359 -0.51 25.58 -10.04
CA LEU A 359 0.63 26.48 -9.95
C LEU A 359 0.31 27.87 -10.56
N HIS A 360 -0.32 27.88 -11.74
CA HIS A 360 -0.74 29.12 -12.42
C HIS A 360 -1.76 29.90 -11.58
N ASN A 361 -2.79 29.23 -11.09
CA ASN A 361 -3.82 29.84 -10.25
C ASN A 361 -3.22 30.43 -8.96
N ALA A 362 -2.26 29.73 -8.35
CA ALA A 362 -1.55 30.23 -7.17
C ALA A 362 -0.71 31.49 -7.46
N LEU A 363 -0.02 31.55 -8.61
CA LEU A 363 0.71 32.75 -9.05
C LEU A 363 -0.22 33.95 -9.25
N LEU A 364 -1.33 33.76 -9.97
CA LEU A 364 -2.33 34.79 -10.21
C LEU A 364 -2.86 35.36 -8.89
N ASN A 365 -3.22 34.46 -7.96
CA ASN A 365 -3.73 34.83 -6.64
C ASN A 365 -2.73 35.64 -5.81
N ILE A 366 -1.43 35.33 -5.88
CA ILE A 366 -0.40 36.11 -5.16
C ILE A 366 -0.32 37.52 -5.74
N TRP A 367 -0.34 37.65 -7.07
CA TRP A 367 -0.16 38.95 -7.71
C TRP A 367 -1.38 39.84 -7.59
N LEU A 368 -2.59 39.27 -7.64
CA LEU A 368 -3.82 40.01 -7.37
C LEU A 368 -3.84 40.61 -5.96
N LYS A 369 -3.22 39.95 -4.97
CA LYS A 369 -3.09 40.45 -3.60
C LYS A 369 -1.97 41.48 -3.38
N ARG A 370 -1.02 41.59 -4.32
CA ARG A 370 0.09 42.58 -4.27
C ARG A 370 -0.28 43.91 -4.94
N LYS A 371 -1.43 43.98 -5.60
CA LYS A 371 -2.02 45.17 -6.18
C LYS A 371 -2.94 45.82 -5.17
#